data_AF-A0A7S2KII5-F1
#
_entry.id   AF-A0A7S2KII5-F1
#
_cell.length_a   1.000
_cell.length_b   1.000
_cell.length_c   1.000
_cell.angle_alpha   90.00
_cell.angle_beta   90.00
_cell.angle_gamma   90.00
#
_symmetry.space_group_name_H-M   'P 1'
#
loop_
_entity.id
_entity.type
_entity.pdbx_description
1 polymer ?
#
loop_
_entity_poly.entity_id
_entity_poly.type
_entity_poly.pdbx_seq_one_letter_code
_entity_poly.pdbx_strand_id
1 'polypeptide(L)'
;VYVGGVSMGGHLALILGLLRPDVFSLVVGTDCFVKPGFDWAQSAIQSWTHVKGPMRLSNVVVAFGGADGMSNTPAKFQALSNLSQVDAFAEQVRLQVRVYEGRTHGTWNTVFLQWPDLYDVMFTQETPLFEGPLLAA
;
A
#
# COMPACT_ATOMS: atom_id res chain seq x y z
N VAL A 1 8.84 9.66 -6.02
CA VAL A 1 8.78 10.22 -4.65
C VAL A 1 8.07 9.21 -3.78
N TYR A 2 8.56 8.97 -2.58
CA TYR A 2 8.00 7.96 -1.67
C TYR A 2 7.32 8.64 -0.49
N VAL A 3 6.23 8.06 -0.01
CA VAL A 3 5.59 8.49 1.25
C VAL A 3 5.32 7.28 2.10
N GLY A 4 5.66 7.36 3.38
CA GLY A 4 5.38 6.27 4.31
C GLY A 4 5.25 6.74 5.74
N GLY A 5 4.62 5.90 6.55
CA GLY A 5 4.47 6.18 7.96
C GLY A 5 3.90 4.99 8.73
N VAL A 6 3.88 5.17 10.05
CA VAL A 6 3.39 4.19 11.03
C VAL A 6 2.11 4.71 11.67
N SER A 7 1.17 3.82 12.00
CA SER A 7 -0.03 4.17 12.75
C SER A 7 -0.84 5.27 12.04
N MET A 8 -1.13 6.39 12.72
CA MET A 8 -1.76 7.57 12.12
C MET A 8 -0.95 8.13 10.93
N GLY A 9 0.39 8.11 11.00
CA GLY A 9 1.24 8.53 9.89
C GLY A 9 1.11 7.59 8.67
N GLY A 10 0.94 6.29 8.90
CA GLY A 10 0.71 5.32 7.83
C GLY A 10 -0.66 5.50 7.17
N HIS A 11 -1.68 5.82 7.97
CA HIS A 11 -3.01 6.17 7.46
C HIS A 11 -2.97 7.43 6.59
N LEU A 12 -2.28 8.49 7.04
CA LEU A 12 -2.10 9.72 6.28
C LEU A 12 -1.28 9.50 4.99
N ALA A 13 -0.27 8.63 5.02
CA ALA A 13 0.48 8.26 3.82
C ALA A 13 -0.43 7.64 2.75
N LEU A 14 -1.36 6.76 3.15
CA LEU A 14 -2.36 6.18 2.25
C LEU A 14 -3.30 7.25 1.66
N ILE A 15 -3.76 8.19 2.49
CA ILE A 15 -4.58 9.34 2.04
C ILE A 15 -3.85 10.16 0.99
N LEU A 16 -2.63 10.59 1.30
CA LEU A 16 -1.84 11.44 0.40
C LEU A 16 -1.54 10.74 -0.92
N GLY A 17 -1.17 9.46 -0.86
CA GLY A 17 -0.89 8.65 -2.04
C GLY A 17 -2.08 8.54 -2.99
N LEU A 18 -3.25 8.24 -2.44
CA LEU A 18 -4.47 8.06 -3.24
C LEU A 18 -5.07 9.39 -3.73
N LEU A 19 -4.89 10.50 -3.01
CA LEU A 19 -5.35 11.81 -3.47
C LEU A 19 -4.39 12.46 -4.48
N ARG A 20 -3.10 12.12 -4.43
CA ARG A 20 -2.04 12.68 -5.28
C ARG A 20 -1.24 11.59 -5.97
N PRO A 21 -1.89 10.79 -6.83
CA PRO A 21 -1.23 9.68 -7.51
C PRO A 21 -0.20 10.16 -8.56
N ASP A 22 -0.20 11.46 -8.87
CA ASP A 22 0.77 12.14 -9.73
C ASP A 22 2.08 12.50 -9.03
N VAL A 23 2.13 12.43 -7.70
CA VAL A 23 3.30 12.84 -6.91
C VAL A 23 4.11 11.63 -6.49
N PHE A 24 3.44 10.66 -5.86
CA PHE A 24 4.09 9.53 -5.20
C PHE A 24 4.12 8.31 -6.10
N SER A 25 5.26 7.63 -6.15
CA SER A 25 5.44 6.37 -6.90
C SER A 25 5.23 5.14 -6.02
N LEU A 26 5.50 5.26 -4.72
CA LEU A 26 5.23 4.22 -3.73
C LEU A 26 4.71 4.85 -2.43
N VAL A 27 3.73 4.16 -1.84
CA VAL A 27 3.11 4.50 -0.56
C VAL A 27 3.27 3.33 0.41
N VAL A 28 3.69 3.60 1.64
CA VAL A 28 3.87 2.57 2.68
C VAL A 28 3.11 2.95 3.95
N GLY A 29 2.05 2.21 4.27
CA GLY A 29 1.30 2.36 5.53
C GLY A 29 1.54 1.19 6.46
N THR A 30 2.30 1.38 7.55
CA THR A 30 2.53 0.31 8.54
C THR A 30 1.69 0.51 9.80
N ASP A 31 1.20 -0.59 10.38
CA ASP A 31 0.41 -0.62 11.62
C ASP A 31 -0.73 0.42 11.65
N CYS A 32 -1.24 0.75 10.47
CA CYS A 32 -2.26 1.78 10.31
C CYS A 32 -3.65 1.16 10.43
N PHE A 33 -4.56 1.97 10.96
CA PHE A 33 -5.96 1.64 10.98
C PHE A 33 -6.55 1.81 9.58
N VAL A 34 -7.24 0.77 9.10
CA VAL A 34 -7.98 0.76 7.84
C VAL A 34 -9.32 0.11 8.19
N LYS A 35 -10.37 0.93 8.32
CA LYS A 35 -11.74 0.53 8.69
C LYS A 35 -12.73 1.36 7.86
N PRO A 36 -14.06 1.17 7.95
CA PRO A 36 -15.02 1.93 7.12
C PRO A 36 -14.78 3.41 7.35
N GLY A 37 -14.45 4.12 6.28
CA GLY A 37 -13.56 5.29 6.33
C GLY A 37 -12.32 5.13 5.46
N PHE A 38 -12.14 3.99 4.79
CA PHE A 38 -11.47 3.88 3.50
C PHE A 38 -12.47 4.04 2.33
N ASP A 39 -13.74 4.29 2.63
CA ASP A 39 -14.82 4.43 1.64
C ASP A 39 -14.55 5.63 0.70
N TRP A 40 -13.85 6.65 1.21
CA TRP A 40 -13.36 7.78 0.40
C TRP A 40 -12.32 7.36 -0.63
N ALA A 41 -11.59 6.26 -0.41
CA ALA A 41 -10.49 5.84 -1.28
C ALA A 41 -11.01 5.50 -2.68
N GLN A 42 -12.18 4.86 -2.78
CA GLN A 42 -12.82 4.60 -4.06
C GLN A 42 -13.16 5.90 -4.79
N SER A 43 -13.76 6.88 -4.10
CA SER A 43 -14.04 8.20 -4.68
C SER A 43 -12.77 8.95 -5.08
N ALA A 44 -11.70 8.84 -4.28
CA ALA A 44 -10.40 9.43 -4.61
C ALA A 44 -9.82 8.81 -5.89
N ILE A 45 -9.87 7.48 -6.03
CA ILE A 45 -9.41 6.76 -7.22
C ILE A 45 -10.24 7.15 -8.45
N GLN A 46 -11.56 7.21 -8.32
CA GLN A 46 -12.44 7.64 -9.42
C GLN A 46 -12.12 9.07 -9.90
N SER A 47 -11.60 9.93 -9.02
CA SER A 47 -11.19 11.29 -9.37
C SER A 47 -9.81 11.40 -10.04
N TRP A 48 -9.06 10.30 -10.21
CA TRP A 48 -7.71 10.33 -10.81
C TRP A 48 -7.69 10.88 -12.23
N THR A 49 -8.78 10.74 -12.97
CA THR A 49 -8.97 11.34 -14.31
C THR A 49 -8.89 12.87 -14.32
N HIS A 50 -9.09 13.52 -13.16
CA HIS A 50 -9.01 14.97 -12.99
C HIS A 50 -7.65 15.45 -12.46
N VAL A 51 -6.73 14.53 -12.17
CA VAL A 51 -5.38 14.88 -11.73
C VAL A 51 -4.56 15.35 -12.94
N LYS A 52 -3.98 16.55 -12.84
CA LYS A 52 -3.33 17.22 -13.97
C LYS A 52 -1.95 16.65 -14.36
N GLY A 53 -1.33 15.85 -13.49
CA GLY A 53 -0.02 15.24 -13.70
C GLY A 53 -0.12 13.80 -14.21
N PRO A 54 0.96 13.26 -14.82
CA PRO A 54 0.98 11.86 -15.20
C PRO A 54 0.87 10.97 -13.96
N MET A 55 0.17 9.85 -14.10
CA MET A 55 0.12 8.83 -13.05
C MET A 55 1.54 8.38 -12.70
N ARG A 56 1.89 8.43 -11.41
CA ARG A 56 3.18 7.95 -10.89
C ARG A 56 3.03 6.80 -9.92
N LEU A 57 1.93 6.77 -9.18
CA LEU A 57 1.68 5.76 -8.17
C LEU A 57 1.60 4.39 -8.84
N SER A 58 2.50 3.50 -8.46
CA SER A 58 2.56 2.13 -9.00
C SER A 58 2.54 1.06 -7.91
N ASN A 59 2.84 1.44 -6.66
CA ASN A 59 2.91 0.51 -5.55
C ASN A 59 2.28 1.08 -4.28
N VAL A 60 1.47 0.28 -3.60
CA VAL A 60 0.96 0.55 -2.26
C VAL A 60 1.28 -0.65 -1.38
N VAL A 61 1.94 -0.41 -0.27
CA VAL A 61 2.30 -1.42 0.72
C VAL A 61 1.57 -1.13 2.01
N VAL A 62 0.83 -2.11 2.51
CA VAL A 62 0.18 -2.07 3.81
C VAL A 62 0.71 -3.21 4.65
N ALA A 63 1.39 -2.88 5.74
CA ALA A 63 2.07 -3.84 6.61
C ALA A 63 1.60 -3.69 8.06
N PHE A 64 1.58 -4.77 8.83
CA PHE A 64 1.23 -4.71 10.25
C PHE A 64 1.64 -5.97 11.00
N GLY A 65 1.73 -5.85 12.32
CA GLY A 65 1.95 -7.00 13.21
C GLY A 65 0.73 -7.89 13.32
N GLY A 66 0.91 -9.21 13.24
CA GLY A 66 -0.18 -10.19 13.41
C GLY A 66 -0.80 -10.19 14.80
N ALA A 67 -0.04 -9.78 15.83
CA ALA A 67 -0.52 -9.61 17.20
C ALA A 67 -0.98 -8.18 17.52
N ASP A 68 -0.99 -7.26 16.53
CA ASP A 68 -1.58 -5.93 16.71
C ASP A 68 -3.11 -6.00 16.60
N GLY A 69 -3.80 -6.08 17.74
CA GLY A 69 -5.25 -6.16 17.79
C GLY A 69 -6.01 -4.95 17.23
N MET A 70 -5.35 -3.82 16.97
CA MET A 70 -5.97 -2.66 16.31
C MET A 70 -5.79 -2.69 14.80
N SER A 71 -4.63 -3.15 14.33
CA SER A 71 -4.31 -3.17 12.90
C SER A 71 -4.71 -4.46 12.22
N ASN A 72 -4.55 -5.61 12.86
CA ASN A 72 -4.89 -6.92 12.30
C ASN A 72 -6.38 -7.24 12.52
N THR A 73 -7.24 -6.67 11.69
CA THR A 73 -8.70 -6.87 11.80
C THR A 73 -9.30 -7.35 10.49
N PRO A 74 -10.35 -8.20 10.51
CA PRO A 74 -11.06 -8.60 9.29
C PRO A 74 -11.57 -7.41 8.46
N ALA A 75 -11.99 -6.34 9.13
CA ALA A 75 -12.46 -5.10 8.49
C ALA A 75 -11.36 -4.44 7.64
N LYS A 76 -10.10 -4.49 8.08
CA LYS A 76 -8.96 -3.99 7.29
C LYS A 76 -8.77 -4.79 6.01
N PHE A 77 -8.77 -6.12 6.10
CA PHE A 77 -8.63 -6.96 4.92
C PHE A 77 -9.77 -6.75 3.93
N GLN A 78 -11.00 -6.60 4.41
CA GLN A 78 -12.14 -6.29 3.54
C GLN A 78 -11.96 -4.94 2.83
N ALA A 79 -11.57 -3.89 3.55
CA ALA A 79 -11.36 -2.56 2.96
C ALA A 79 -10.24 -2.57 1.91
N LEU A 80 -9.13 -3.28 2.17
CA LEU A 80 -8.03 -3.43 1.21
C LEU A 80 -8.43 -4.27 -0.01
N SER A 81 -9.24 -5.32 0.20
CA SER A 81 -9.82 -6.12 -0.88
C SER A 81 -10.70 -5.26 -1.79
N ASN A 82 -11.61 -4.47 -1.22
CA ASN A 82 -12.48 -3.56 -1.98
C ASN A 82 -11.66 -2.56 -2.81
N LEU A 83 -10.55 -2.03 -2.25
CA LEU A 83 -9.65 -1.14 -2.99
C LEU A 83 -9.05 -1.81 -4.23
N SER A 84 -8.62 -3.07 -4.09
CA SER A 84 -8.05 -3.85 -5.20
C SER A 84 -9.06 -4.25 -6.28
N GLN A 85 -10.36 -4.03 -6.03
CA GLN A 85 -11.43 -4.27 -7.00
C GLN A 85 -11.82 -3.01 -7.78
N VAL A 86 -11.23 -1.86 -7.49
CA VAL A 86 -11.47 -0.64 -8.28
C VAL A 86 -10.58 -0.69 -9.52
N ASP A 87 -11.17 -0.81 -10.71
CA ASP A 87 -10.45 -1.05 -11.98
C ASP A 87 -9.24 -0.12 -12.18
N ALA A 88 -9.42 1.19 -12.05
CA ALA A 88 -8.35 2.17 -12.23
C ALA A 88 -7.18 1.97 -11.25
N PHE A 89 -7.45 1.46 -10.04
CA PHE A 89 -6.41 1.10 -9.08
C PHE A 89 -5.76 -0.23 -9.45
N ALA A 90 -6.56 -1.25 -9.76
CA ALA A 90 -6.08 -2.59 -10.08
C ALA A 90 -5.18 -2.63 -11.32
N GLU A 91 -5.48 -1.82 -12.33
CA GLU A 91 -4.70 -1.73 -13.58
C GLU A 91 -3.35 -1.01 -13.41
N GLN A 92 -3.26 -0.09 -12.46
CA GLN A 92 -2.14 0.86 -12.36
C GLN A 92 -1.27 0.66 -11.12
N VAL A 93 -1.83 0.07 -10.05
CA VAL A 93 -1.22 0.01 -8.74
C VAL A 93 -1.16 -1.41 -8.20
N ARG A 94 0.05 -1.85 -7.88
CA ARG A 94 0.28 -3.10 -7.15
C ARG A 94 0.06 -2.88 -5.66
N LEU A 95 -1.02 -3.43 -5.11
CA LEU A 95 -1.25 -3.50 -3.67
C LEU A 95 -0.55 -4.72 -3.06
N GLN A 96 0.21 -4.50 -1.99
CA GLN A 96 0.86 -5.56 -1.22
C GLN A 96 0.43 -5.45 0.24
N VAL A 97 -0.14 -6.54 0.78
CA VAL A 97 -0.55 -6.62 2.19
C VAL A 97 0.37 -7.60 2.91
N ARG A 98 1.00 -7.15 4.00
CA ARG A 98 1.98 -7.94 4.78
C ARG A 98 1.57 -8.03 6.24
N VAL A 99 1.59 -9.26 6.75
CA VAL A 99 1.33 -9.56 8.16
C VAL A 99 2.60 -10.17 8.73
N TYR A 100 3.13 -9.58 9.80
CA TYR A 100 4.29 -10.09 10.49
C TYR A 100 3.84 -10.84 11.74
N GLU A 101 3.77 -12.16 11.63
CA GLU A 101 3.33 -13.02 12.73
C GLU A 101 4.17 -12.82 13.99
N GLY A 102 3.50 -12.88 15.15
CA GLY A 102 4.13 -12.66 16.46
C GLY A 102 4.59 -11.22 16.73
N ARG A 103 4.44 -10.28 15.78
CA ARG A 103 4.72 -8.86 16.01
C ARG A 103 3.48 -8.12 16.47
N THR A 104 3.67 -7.20 17.41
CA THR A 104 2.69 -6.20 17.83
C THR A 104 2.83 -4.93 16.98
N HIS A 105 2.22 -3.82 17.42
CA HIS A 105 2.39 -2.50 16.81
C HIS A 105 3.88 -2.08 16.71
N GLY A 106 4.25 -1.33 15.66
CA GLY A 106 5.62 -0.82 15.47
C GLY A 106 6.47 -1.67 14.51
N THR A 107 5.87 -2.21 13.45
CA THR A 107 6.51 -3.08 12.46
C THR A 107 7.37 -2.35 11.43
N TRP A 108 7.44 -1.02 11.46
CA TRP A 108 8.21 -0.22 10.47
C TRP A 108 9.62 -0.75 10.21
N ASN A 109 10.39 -1.02 11.27
CA ASN A 109 11.75 -1.53 11.13
C ASN A 109 11.77 -2.92 10.47
N THR A 110 10.78 -3.77 10.77
CA THR A 110 10.63 -5.09 10.13
C THR A 110 10.29 -4.94 8.65
N VAL A 111 9.42 -4.01 8.30
CA VAL A 111 9.03 -3.73 6.91
C VAL A 111 10.22 -3.21 6.11
N PHE A 112 11.01 -2.33 6.70
CA PHE A 112 12.17 -1.74 6.06
C PHE A 112 13.32 -2.74 5.85
N LEU A 113 13.49 -3.71 6.77
CA LEU A 113 14.67 -4.60 6.82
C LEU A 113 14.42 -6.04 6.31
N GLN A 114 13.18 -6.49 6.10
CA GLN A 114 12.89 -7.92 5.89
C GLN A 114 12.00 -8.26 4.68
N TRP A 115 11.63 -7.29 3.86
CA TRP A 115 10.91 -7.54 2.59
C TRP A 115 11.93 -7.74 1.45
N PRO A 116 11.68 -8.45 0.32
CA PRO A 116 12.51 -8.23 -0.87
C PRO A 116 12.49 -6.73 -1.15
N ASP A 117 13.67 -6.14 -1.06
CA ASP A 117 13.90 -4.97 -0.22
C ASP A 117 12.97 -3.80 -0.52
N LEU A 118 12.12 -3.42 0.46
CA LEU A 118 11.51 -2.08 0.44
C LEU A 118 12.62 -1.03 0.30
N TYR A 119 13.80 -1.34 0.85
CA TYR A 119 15.04 -0.61 0.58
C TYR A 119 15.41 -0.57 -0.92
N ASP A 120 15.35 -1.66 -1.68
CA ASP A 120 15.61 -1.65 -3.13
C ASP A 120 14.54 -0.86 -3.90
N VAL A 121 13.26 -1.07 -3.59
CA VAL A 121 12.17 -0.32 -4.23
C VAL A 121 12.26 1.19 -3.92
N MET A 122 12.73 1.58 -2.72
CA MET A 122 12.88 2.98 -2.30
C MET A 122 14.23 3.61 -2.67
N PHE A 123 15.32 2.86 -2.80
CA PHE A 123 16.67 3.42 -2.89
C PHE A 123 17.49 2.93 -4.08
N THR A 124 17.16 1.80 -4.72
CA THR A 124 17.88 1.33 -5.93
C THR A 124 17.09 1.52 -7.22
N GLN A 125 15.77 1.78 -7.17
CA GLN A 125 14.87 1.92 -8.33
C GLN A 125 14.88 0.72 -9.31
N GLU A 126 15.59 -0.35 -9.00
CA GLU A 126 15.52 -1.59 -9.75
C GLU A 126 14.17 -2.22 -9.43
N THR A 127 13.22 -2.00 -10.33
CA THR A 127 12.00 -2.80 -10.36
C THR A 127 12.46 -4.20 -10.79
N PRO A 128 12.32 -5.26 -9.98
CA PRO A 128 12.51 -6.58 -10.52
C PRO A 128 11.42 -6.76 -11.56
N LEU A 129 11.80 -6.79 -12.84
CA LEU A 129 10.96 -7.32 -13.89
C LEU A 129 10.67 -8.76 -13.48
N PHE A 130 9.47 -9.01 -12.97
CA PHE A 130 8.96 -10.36 -12.83
C PHE A 130 8.68 -10.86 -14.25
N GLU A 131 9.72 -11.29 -14.96
CA GLU A 131 9.59 -12.23 -16.07
C GLU A 131 9.58 -13.63 -15.46
N GLY A 132 8.38 -14.17 -15.26
CA GLY A 132 8.15 -15.53 -14.80
C GLY A 132 6.81 -16.04 -15.33
N PRO A 133 6.74 -17.29 -15.80
CA PRO A 133 6.02 -17.62 -17.03
C PRO A 133 4.51 -17.75 -16.85
N LEU A 134 3.79 -17.52 -17.95
CA LEU A 134 2.46 -18.08 -18.20
C LEU A 134 2.43 -19.56 -17.81
N LEU A 135 1.41 -19.92 -17.03
CA LEU A 135 0.85 -21.26 -16.80
C LEU A 135 1.58 -22.44 -17.47
N ALA A 136 1.97 -23.43 -16.65
CA ALA A 136 1.88 -24.83 -17.02
C ALA A 136 1.81 -25.76 -15.78
N ALA A 137 0.88 -26.70 -15.86
CA ALA A 137 0.55 -27.84 -14.97
C ALA A 137 -0.32 -27.54 -13.74
#